data_AF-A0A0V8EDB2-F1
#
_entry.id   AF-A0A0V8EDB2-F1
#
_cell.length_a   1.000
_cell.length_b   1.000
_cell.length_c   1.000
_cell.angle_alpha   90.00
_cell.angle_beta   90.00
_cell.angle_gamma   90.00
#
_symmetry.space_group_name_H-M   'P 1'
#
loop_
_entity.id
_entity.type
_entity.pdbx_description
1 polymer ?
#
loop_
_entity_poly.entity_id
_entity_poly.type
_entity_poly.pdbx_seq_one_letter_code
_entity_poly.pdbx_strand_id
1 'polypeptide(L)' 'MEFKKYRATRKNVELLRKALNELGQTTYEDYSLDLPYPTKHNINNMVLEHFQREFWSEMYNNEVNYKMQELEKEL' A
#
# COMPACT_ATOMS: atom_id res chain seq x y z
N MET A 1 -13.04 -13.57 -5.26
CA MET A 1 -13.65 -12.65 -4.27
C MET A 1 -14.26 -11.49 -5.02
N GLU A 2 -15.33 -10.88 -4.52
CA GLU A 2 -15.87 -9.66 -5.13
C GLU A 2 -15.03 -8.46 -4.71
N PHE A 3 -14.95 -7.43 -5.56
CA PHE A 3 -14.18 -6.23 -5.25
C PHE A 3 -14.83 -5.44 -4.10
N LYS A 4 -14.05 -5.06 -3.09
CA LYS A 4 -14.53 -4.27 -1.95
C LYS A 4 -14.02 -2.83 -2.01
N LYS A 5 -14.92 -1.86 -1.89
CA LYS A 5 -14.55 -0.43 -1.77
C LYS A 5 -14.20 -0.10 -0.32
N TYR A 6 -12.92 0.17 -0.05
CA TYR A 6 -12.46 0.62 1.26
C TYR A 6 -12.62 2.14 1.41
N ARG A 7 -12.83 2.61 2.64
CA ARG A 7 -12.75 4.05 2.98
C ARG A 7 -11.33 4.38 3.43
N ALA A 8 -10.86 5.61 3.19
CA ALA A 8 -9.54 6.09 3.61
C ALA A 8 -9.48 6.33 5.14
N THR A 9 -9.58 5.26 5.92
CA THR A 9 -9.44 5.28 7.37
C THR A 9 -8.07 4.73 7.76
N ARG A 10 -7.56 5.17 8.92
CA ARG A 10 -6.26 4.69 9.45
C ARG A 10 -6.13 3.16 9.40
N LYS A 11 -7.14 2.44 9.89
CA LYS A 11 -7.21 0.97 9.87
C LYS A 11 -7.05 0.39 8.46
N ASN A 12 -7.74 0.96 7.47
CA ASN A 12 -7.70 0.45 6.10
C ASN A 12 -6.38 0.77 5.40
N VAL A 13 -5.74 1.89 5.74
CA VAL A 13 -4.40 2.22 5.26
C VAL A 13 -3.35 1.28 5.85
N GLU A 14 -3.47 0.94 7.14
CA GLU A 14 -2.60 -0.07 7.78
C GLU A 14 -2.82 -1.47 7.17
N LEU A 15 -4.08 -1.84 6.90
CA LEU A 15 -4.43 -3.07 6.19
C LEU A 15 -3.82 -3.11 4.78
N LEU A 16 -3.89 -2.00 4.04
CA LEU A 16 -3.29 -1.87 2.72
C LEU A 16 -1.77 -2.06 2.78
N ARG A 17 -1.09 -1.43 3.74
CA ARG A 17 0.36 -1.63 3.95
C ARG A 17 0.69 -3.08 4.23
N LYS A 18 -0.09 -3.75 5.08
CA LYS A 18 0.08 -5.18 5.36
C LYS A 18 -0.11 -6.03 4.10
N ALA A 19 -1.12 -5.74 3.29
CA ALA A 19 -1.36 -6.44 2.03
C ALA A 19 -0.19 -6.27 1.04
N LEU A 20 0.32 -5.05 0.86
CA LEU A 20 1.47 -4.79 -0.01
C LEU A 20 2.72 -5.54 0.46
N ASN A 21 2.99 -5.56 1.78
CA ASN A 21 4.11 -6.33 2.33
C ASN A 21 4.00 -7.83 2.06
N GLU A 22 2.82 -8.41 2.25
CA GLU A 22 2.56 -9.83 1.99
C GLU A 22 2.69 -10.20 0.50
N LEU A 23 2.42 -9.24 -0.40
CA LEU A 23 2.62 -9.37 -1.83
C LEU A 23 4.07 -9.06 -2.27
N GLY A 24 4.98 -8.81 -1.32
CA GLY A 24 6.39 -8.50 -1.59
C GLY A 24 6.65 -7.07 -2.08
N GLN A 25 5.62 -6.23 -2.17
CA GLN A 25 5.73 -4.82 -2.58
C GLN A 25 6.21 -3.95 -1.41
N THR A 26 7.44 -4.19 -0.97
CA THR A 26 8.04 -3.57 0.23
C THR A 26 8.83 -2.28 -0.04
N THR A 27 9.02 -1.94 -1.32
CA THR A 27 9.82 -0.79 -1.74
C THR A 27 9.11 0.03 -2.81
N TYR A 28 9.34 1.34 -2.80
CA TYR A 28 8.89 2.25 -3.85
C TYR A 28 10.03 3.15 -4.32
N GLU A 29 9.95 3.51 -5.59
CA GLU A 29 10.92 4.33 -6.30
C GLU A 29 10.42 5.76 -6.33
N ASP A 30 11.11 6.65 -5.61
CA ASP A 30 10.83 8.08 -5.62
C ASP A 30 11.60 8.76 -6.78
N TYR A 31 10.83 9.40 -7.65
CA TYR A 31 11.31 10.16 -8.80
C TYR A 31 11.19 11.68 -8.59
N SER A 32 10.97 12.13 -7.35
CA SER A 32 10.72 13.54 -7.04
C SER A 32 11.98 14.41 -7.11
N LEU A 33 13.16 13.78 -7.12
CA LEU A 33 14.45 14.44 -7.22
C LEU A 33 14.99 14.34 -8.65
N ASP A 34 15.67 15.41 -9.12
CA ASP A 34 16.46 15.42 -10.38
C ASP A 34 17.75 14.58 -10.26
N LEU A 35 17.62 13.32 -9.81
CA LEU A 35 18.69 12.35 -9.74
C LEU A 35 18.67 11.42 -10.96
N PRO A 36 19.83 10.91 -11.39
CA PRO A 36 19.91 9.99 -12.53
C PRO A 36 19.25 8.62 -12.27
N TYR A 37 18.98 8.29 -11.02
CA TYR A 37 18.29 7.06 -10.61
C TYR A 37 17.30 7.35 -9.49
N PRO A 38 16.16 6.65 -9.45
CA PRO A 38 15.16 6.85 -8.41
C PRO A 38 15.68 6.42 -7.03
N THR A 39 15.22 7.11 -6.00
CA THR A 39 15.55 6.75 -4.62
C THR A 39 14.61 5.63 -4.19
N LYS A 40 15.17 4.49 -3.76
CA LYS A 40 14.36 3.38 -3.24
C LYS A 40 14.08 3.59 -1.75
N HIS A 41 12.81 3.70 -1.40
CA HIS A 41 12.34 3.81 -0.02
C HIS A 41 11.61 2.53 0.39
N ASN A 42 11.82 2.10 1.64
CA ASN A 42 11.06 1.01 2.23
C ASN A 42 9.71 1.53 2.74
N ILE A 43 8.60 0.95 2.28
CA ILE A 43 7.24 1.40 2.63
C ILE A 43 6.95 1.27 4.13
N ASN A 44 7.65 0.37 4.84
CA ASN A 44 7.46 0.14 6.27
C ASN A 44 8.01 1.27 7.13
N ASN A 45 9.05 1.96 6.64
CA ASN A 45 9.65 3.10 7.32
C ASN A 45 8.89 4.40 7.03
N MET A 46 7.87 4.35 6.16
CA MET A 46 7.11 5.52 5.75
C MET A 46 6.05 5.89 6.80
N VAL A 47 5.92 7.19 7.08
CA VAL A 47 4.81 7.71 7.89
C VAL A 47 3.48 7.38 7.20
N LEU A 48 2.46 7.04 7.98
CA LEU A 48 1.20 6.52 7.43
C LEU A 48 0.50 7.51 6.49
N GLU A 49 0.57 8.82 6.77
CA GLU A 49 0.00 9.86 5.91
C GLU A 49 0.67 9.92 4.54
N HIS A 50 2.01 9.84 4.50
CA HIS A 50 2.74 9.80 3.24
C HIS A 50 2.44 8.52 2.46
N PHE A 51 2.37 7.38 3.16
CA PHE A 51 1.99 6.11 2.55
C PHE A 51 0.57 6.15 1.97
N GLN A 52 -0.38 6.74 2.69
CA GLN A 52 -1.73 6.91 2.16
C GLN A 52 -1.69 7.73 0.86
N ARG A 53 -0.96 8.84 0.83
CA ARG A 53 -0.88 9.67 -0.38
C ARG A 53 -0.33 8.91 -1.58
N GLU A 54 0.74 8.14 -1.40
CA GLU A 54 1.44 7.46 -2.49
C GLU A 54 0.74 6.16 -2.92
N PHE A 55 0.21 5.38 -1.99
CA PHE A 55 -0.26 4.01 -2.27
C PHE A 55 -1.77 3.84 -2.22
N TRP A 56 -2.55 4.87 -1.87
CA TRP A 56 -4.00 4.70 -1.75
C TRP A 56 -4.66 4.19 -3.03
N SER A 57 -4.13 4.51 -4.21
CA SER A 57 -4.62 3.96 -5.48
C SER A 57 -4.45 2.45 -5.61
N GLU A 58 -3.46 1.84 -4.93
CA GLU A 58 -3.19 0.41 -5.00
C GLU A 58 -4.35 -0.44 -4.47
N MET A 59 -5.23 0.12 -3.65
CA MET A 59 -6.45 -0.55 -3.20
C MET A 59 -7.40 -0.97 -4.34
N TYR A 60 -7.28 -0.32 -5.51
CA TYR A 60 -8.06 -0.61 -6.70
C TYR A 60 -7.43 -1.71 -7.56
N ASN A 61 -6.20 -2.12 -7.26
CA ASN A 61 -5.61 -3.32 -7.83
C ASN A 61 -6.35 -4.56 -7.26
N ASN A 62 -6.80 -5.45 -8.14
CA ASN A 62 -7.57 -6.63 -7.74
C ASN A 62 -6.78 -7.55 -6.79
N GLU A 63 -5.48 -7.75 -7.02
CA GLU A 63 -4.64 -8.62 -6.21
C GLU A 63 -4.50 -8.05 -4.78
N VAL A 64 -4.18 -6.76 -4.69
CA VAL A 64 -4.08 -6.04 -3.42
C VAL A 64 -5.43 -6.04 -2.70
N ASN A 65 -6.52 -5.77 -3.41
CA ASN A 65 -7.86 -5.73 -2.84
C ASN A 65 -8.27 -7.09 -2.24
N TYR A 66 -8.02 -8.18 -2.97
CA TYR A 66 -8.34 -9.52 -2.49
C TYR A 66 -7.45 -9.90 -1.30
N LYS A 67 -6.16 -9.57 -1.33
CA LYS A 67 -5.27 -9.81 -0.19
C LYS A 67 -5.68 -9.00 1.04
N MET A 68 -6.12 -7.75 0.86
CA MET A 68 -6.71 -6.95 1.95
C MET A 68 -7.95 -7.61 2.54
N GLN A 69 -8.83 -8.20 1.72
CA GLN A 69 -10.01 -8.91 2.20
C GLN A 69 -9.68 -10.21 2.94
N GLU A 70 -8.64 -10.92 2.51
CA GLU A 70 -8.13 -12.09 3.23
C GLU A 70 -7.61 -11.70 4.61
N LEU A 71 -6.72 -10.70 4.65
CA LEU A 71 -6.13 -10.20 5.89
C LEU A 71 -7.16 -9.58 6.84
N GLU A 72 -8.24 -8.99 6.31
CA GLU A 72 -9.34 -8.46 7.12
C GLU A 72 -10.09 -9.56 7.88
N LYS A 73 -10.18 -10.78 7.33
CA LYS A 73 -10.83 -11.92 8.00
C LYS A 73 -9.97 -12.52 9.12
N GLU A 74 -8.67 -12.28 9.08
CA GLU A 74 -7.69 -12.73 10.08
C GLU A 74 -7.53 -11.75 11.25
N LEU A 75 -8.16 -10.58 11.17
CA LEU A 75 -8.13 -9.48 12.15
C LEU A 75 -9.36 -9.52 13.06
#